data_AF-A0A7Y7LQI6-F1
#
_entry.id   AF-A0A7Y7LQI6-F1
#
_cell.length_a   1.000
_cell.length_b   1.000
_cell.length_c   1.000
_cell.angle_alpha   90.00
_cell.angle_beta   90.00
_cell.angle_gamma   90.00
#
_symmetry.space_group_name_H-M   'P 1'
#
loop_
_entity.id
_entity.type
_entity.pdbx_description
1 polymer ?
#
loop_
_entity_poly.entity_id
_entity_poly.type
_entity_poly.pdbx_seq_one_letter_code
_entity_poly.pdbx_strand_id
1 'polypeptide(L)'
;MSEVTNQKTASSADWHRADVVAALHKKGWSLRELSRQSGLNAGTLKSALDRPYPKGEQIIASAIGISAMEIWPQRYQKRLFAPLLRCIATRGVAASGGVA
;
A
#
# COMPACT_ATOMS: atom_id res chain seq x y z
N MET A 1 20.74 30.10 -13.59
CA MET A 1 20.62 28.68 -13.16
C MET A 1 20.57 28.66 -11.64
N SER A 2 19.40 28.42 -11.04
CA SER A 2 19.29 28.15 -9.61
C SER A 2 18.40 26.93 -9.44
N GLU A 3 19.02 25.87 -8.95
CA GLU A 3 18.48 24.53 -8.76
C GLU A 3 17.44 24.56 -7.64
N VAL A 4 16.15 24.43 -7.98
CA VAL A 4 15.08 24.34 -6.99
C VAL A 4 15.09 22.91 -6.43
N THR A 5 16.00 22.66 -5.48
CA THR A 5 16.00 21.44 -4.69
C THR A 5 14.83 21.52 -3.70
N ASN A 6 13.66 21.04 -4.11
CA ASN A 6 12.51 20.90 -3.22
C ASN A 6 12.72 19.71 -2.28
N GLN A 7 13.52 19.93 -1.24
CA GLN A 7 13.71 18.98 -0.16
C GLN A 7 12.52 19.09 0.80
N LYS A 8 11.48 18.28 0.56
CA LYS A 8 10.38 18.09 1.52
C LYS A 8 10.59 16.81 2.32
N THR A 9 11.49 16.87 3.29
CA THR A 9 11.57 15.91 4.39
C THR A 9 10.88 16.50 5.61
N ALA A 10 9.67 16.03 5.91
CA ALA A 10 9.07 16.20 7.23
C ALA A 10 7.99 15.13 7.42
N SER A 11 8.24 14.19 8.34
CA SER A 11 7.44 13.00 8.65
C SER A 11 7.59 11.87 7.62
N SER A 12 7.66 10.63 8.12
CA SER A 12 7.68 9.36 7.38
C SER A 12 6.38 9.19 6.58
N ALA A 13 6.15 10.06 5.61
CA ALA A 13 4.90 10.17 4.88
C ALA A 13 4.95 9.25 3.66
N ASP A 14 3.92 8.43 3.52
CA ASP A 14 3.68 7.63 2.32
C ASP A 14 3.72 8.52 1.07
N TRP A 15 4.23 8.00 -0.05
CA TRP A 15 4.22 8.74 -1.32
C TRP A 15 2.82 9.23 -1.68
N HIS A 16 2.74 10.44 -2.24
CA HIS A 16 1.46 10.95 -2.71
C HIS A 16 0.99 10.13 -3.92
N ARG A 17 -0.33 9.91 -4.04
CA ARG A 17 -0.93 9.15 -5.14
C ARG A 17 -0.46 9.60 -6.53
N ALA A 18 -0.26 10.92 -6.69
CA ALA A 18 0.18 11.49 -7.95
C ALA A 18 1.65 11.16 -8.26
N ASP A 19 2.50 11.08 -7.24
CA ASP A 19 3.92 10.76 -7.41
C ASP A 19 4.11 9.30 -7.81
N VAL A 20 3.32 8.40 -7.23
CA VAL A 20 3.28 6.97 -7.63
C VAL A 20 2.83 6.83 -9.09
N VAL A 21 1.77 7.54 -9.49
CA VAL A 21 1.29 7.54 -10.88
C VAL A 21 2.32 8.16 -11.82
N ALA A 22 2.98 9.24 -11.42
CA ALA A 22 4.04 9.87 -12.21
C ALA A 22 5.26 8.94 -12.38
N ALA A 23 5.65 8.22 -11.33
CA ALA A 23 6.73 7.23 -11.40
C ALA A 23 6.38 6.06 -12.31
N LEU A 24 5.13 5.58 -12.28
CA LEU A 24 4.62 4.58 -13.22
C LEU A 24 4.68 5.10 -14.67
N HIS A 25 4.23 6.33 -14.91
CA HIS A 25 4.27 6.94 -16.23
C HIS A 25 5.70 7.14 -16.74
N LYS A 26 6.66 7.52 -15.87
CA LYS A 26 8.09 7.59 -16.21
C LYS A 26 8.67 6.25 -16.66
N LYS A 27 8.11 5.13 -16.16
CA LYS A 27 8.47 3.77 -16.54
C LYS A 27 7.66 3.24 -17.74
N GLY A 28 6.72 4.04 -18.26
CA GLY A 28 5.83 3.65 -19.36
C GLY A 28 4.69 2.72 -18.95
N TRP A 29 4.37 2.62 -17.65
CA TRP A 29 3.28 1.79 -17.16
C TRP A 29 2.07 2.64 -16.79
N SER A 30 0.87 2.19 -17.18
CA SER A 30 -0.39 2.67 -16.61
C SER A 30 -0.95 1.68 -15.59
N LEU A 31 -1.75 2.18 -14.63
CA LEU A 31 -2.45 1.32 -13.66
C LEU A 31 -3.33 0.26 -14.33
N ARG A 32 -3.89 0.56 -15.51
CA ARG A 32 -4.74 -0.37 -16.27
C ARG A 32 -3.93 -1.49 -16.92
N GLU A 33 -2.79 -1.17 -17.52
CA GLU A 33 -1.88 -2.17 -18.09
C GLU A 33 -1.30 -3.08 -17.01
N LEU A 34 -0.90 -2.50 -15.89
CA LEU A 34 -0.39 -3.22 -14.73
C LEU A 34 -1.45 -4.19 -14.17
N SER A 35 -2.73 -3.79 -14.21
CA SER A 35 -3.85 -4.67 -13.87
C SER A 35 -4.00 -5.84 -14.84
N ARG A 36 -3.92 -5.57 -16.15
CA ARG A 36 -4.01 -6.59 -17.20
C ARG A 36 -2.87 -7.60 -17.08
N GLN A 37 -1.65 -7.12 -16.87
CA GLN A 37 -0.46 -7.95 -16.68
C GLN A 37 -0.58 -8.85 -15.44
N SER A 38 -1.21 -8.34 -14.39
CA SER A 38 -1.39 -9.07 -13.12
C SER A 38 -2.62 -9.98 -13.10
N GLY A 39 -3.45 -9.96 -14.16
CA GLY A 39 -4.74 -10.66 -14.17
C GLY A 39 -5.73 -10.16 -13.12
N LEU A 40 -5.56 -8.93 -12.61
CA LEU A 40 -6.44 -8.33 -11.60
C LEU A 40 -7.44 -7.37 -12.25
N ASN A 41 -8.53 -7.07 -11.55
CA ASN A 41 -9.46 -6.03 -11.96
C ASN A 41 -8.80 -4.64 -11.80
N ALA A 42 -8.99 -3.75 -12.78
CA ALA A 42 -8.43 -2.40 -12.80
C ALA A 42 -8.79 -1.56 -11.55
N GLY A 43 -9.94 -1.85 -10.93
CA GLY A 43 -10.35 -1.23 -9.67
C GLY A 43 -9.48 -1.62 -8.47
N THR A 44 -8.87 -2.80 -8.49
CA THR A 44 -8.10 -3.35 -7.36
C THR A 44 -6.81 -2.57 -7.13
N LEU A 45 -6.08 -2.23 -8.19
CA LEU A 45 -4.84 -1.45 -8.08
C LEU A 45 -5.11 0.01 -7.74
N LYS A 46 -6.21 0.59 -8.24
CA LYS A 46 -6.65 1.92 -7.83
C LYS A 46 -6.95 1.94 -6.32
N SER A 47 -7.65 0.92 -5.83
CA SER A 47 -7.96 0.77 -4.40
C SER A 47 -6.73 0.50 -3.53
N ALA A 48 -5.62 0.00 -4.09
CA ALA A 48 -4.36 -0.22 -3.38
C ALA A 48 -3.65 1.09 -2.99
N LEU A 49 -3.91 2.17 -3.73
CA LEU A 49 -3.41 3.50 -3.37
C LEU A 49 -4.16 4.05 -2.14
N ASP A 50 -5.48 3.87 -2.12
CA ASP A 50 -6.35 4.40 -1.06
C ASP A 50 -6.35 3.54 0.21
N ARG A 51 -6.27 2.21 0.08
CA ARG A 51 -6.34 1.25 1.18
C ARG A 51 -5.09 0.35 1.21
N PRO A 52 -4.61 -0.08 2.40
CA PRO A 52 -3.44 -0.95 2.50
C PRO A 52 -3.70 -2.31 1.86
N TYR A 53 -3.14 -2.53 0.67
CA TYR A 53 -3.31 -3.76 -0.08
C TYR A 53 -1.93 -4.32 -0.49
N PRO A 54 -1.34 -5.21 0.32
CA PRO A 54 0.08 -5.57 0.20
C PRO A 54 0.42 -6.21 -1.15
N LYS A 55 -0.51 -6.99 -1.73
CA LYS A 55 -0.31 -7.61 -3.05
C LYS A 55 -0.26 -6.57 -4.17
N GLY A 56 -1.14 -5.57 -4.14
CA GLY A 56 -1.13 -4.48 -5.13
C GLY A 56 0.05 -3.53 -4.96
N GLU A 57 0.39 -3.21 -3.71
CA GLU A 57 1.59 -2.43 -3.36
C GLU A 57 2.85 -3.09 -3.92
N GLN A 58 2.98 -4.42 -3.78
CA GLN A 58 4.09 -5.19 -4.37
C GLN A 58 4.13 -5.14 -5.89
N ILE A 59 2.99 -5.27 -6.58
CA ILE A 59 2.96 -5.24 -8.05
C ILE A 59 3.38 -3.84 -8.55
N ILE A 60 2.89 -2.78 -7.91
CA ILE A 60 3.26 -1.39 -8.24
C ILE A 60 4.77 -1.19 -8.00
N ALA A 61 5.27 -1.64 -6.86
CA ALA A 61 6.69 -1.58 -6.50
C ALA A 61 7.57 -2.31 -7.53
N SER A 62 7.19 -3.54 -7.93
CA SER A 62 7.88 -4.31 -8.97
C SER A 62 7.92 -3.60 -10.33
N ALA A 63 6.85 -2.89 -10.71
CA ALA A 63 6.82 -2.14 -11.97
C ALA A 63 7.70 -0.89 -11.95
N ILE A 64 7.85 -0.26 -10.79
CA ILE A 64 8.73 0.89 -10.61
C ILE A 64 10.20 0.43 -10.45
N GLY A 65 10.40 -0.79 -9.92
CA GLY A 65 11.72 -1.34 -9.59
C GLY A 65 12.24 -0.87 -8.23
N ILE A 66 11.34 -0.41 -7.35
CA ILE A 66 11.64 0.07 -6.00
C ILE A 66 10.91 -0.84 -5.01
N SER A 67 11.36 -0.90 -3.75
CA SER A 67 10.65 -1.68 -2.72
C SER A 67 9.33 -1.01 -2.30
N ALA A 68 8.30 -1.81 -2.01
CA ALA A 68 7.02 -1.26 -1.50
C ALA A 68 7.19 -0.55 -0.14
N MET A 69 8.21 -0.93 0.65
CA MET A 69 8.55 -0.29 1.92
C MET A 69 9.06 1.15 1.74
N GLU A 70 9.72 1.44 0.62
CA GLU A 70 10.24 2.78 0.32
C GLU A 70 9.15 3.73 -0.21
N ILE A 71 8.13 3.19 -0.89
CA ILE A 71 6.97 3.94 -1.36
C ILE A 71 6.01 4.23 -0.18
N TRP A 72 5.80 3.24 0.70
CA TRP A 72 4.89 3.33 1.84
C TRP A 72 5.59 2.99 3.18
N PRO A 73 6.54 3.81 3.63
CA PRO A 73 7.32 3.53 4.83
C PRO A 73 6.43 3.44 6.07
N GLN A 74 5.42 4.29 6.21
CA GLN A 74 4.53 4.31 7.37
C GLN A 74 3.68 3.04 7.47
N ARG A 75 3.15 2.56 6.33
CA ARG A 75 2.31 1.35 6.30
C ARG A 75 3.12 0.12 6.68
N TYR A 76 4.34 0.00 6.16
CA TYR A 76 5.22 -1.13 6.44
C TYR A 76 5.80 -1.06 7.85
N GLN A 77 6.15 0.13 8.37
CA GLN A 77 6.58 0.33 9.75
C GLN A 77 5.49 -0.13 10.74
N LYS A 78 4.21 0.20 10.51
CA LYS A 78 3.09 -0.27 11.35
C LYS A 78 2.93 -1.80 11.33
N ARG A 79 3.19 -2.45 10.20
CA ARG A 79 3.13 -3.92 10.07
C ARG A 79 4.32 -4.60 10.75
N LEU A 80 5.52 -4.03 10.61
CA LEU A 80 6.74 -4.54 11.23
C LEU A 80 6.74 -4.35 12.76
N PHE A 81 6.07 -3.32 13.28
CA PHE A 81 5.85 -3.12 14.72
C PHE A 81 4.65 -3.88 15.30
N ALA A 82 3.87 -4.58 14.47
CA ALA A 82 2.73 -5.38 14.92
C ALA A 82 2.99 -6.82 15.42
N PRO A 83 4.22 -7.36 15.66
CA PRO A 83 4.37 -8.75 16.06
C PRO A 83 4.48 -9.02 17.57
N LEU A 84 4.36 -8.04 18.48
CA LEU A 84 4.44 -8.34 19.93
C LEU A 84 3.11 -8.39 20.70
N LEU A 85 1.97 -8.08 20.07
CA LEU A 85 0.65 -8.08 20.76
C LEU A 85 -0.50 -8.67 19.93
N ARG A 86 -0.26 -9.73 19.14
CA ARG A 86 -1.35 -10.58 18.60
C ARG A 86 -1.42 -11.91 19.36
N CYS A 87 -1.58 -11.85 20.69
CA CYS A 87 -1.71 -13.06 21.52
C CYS A 87 -2.85 -13.01 22.56
N ILE A 88 -3.44 -11.87 22.92
CA ILE A 88 -4.39 -11.83 24.04
C ILE A 88 -5.51 -10.79 23.83
N ALA A 89 -6.58 -11.18 23.16
CA ALA A 89 -7.88 -10.54 23.32
C ALA A 89 -9.01 -11.56 23.09
N THR A 90 -9.47 -12.11 24.21
CA THR A 90 -10.75 -12.78 24.52
C THR A 90 -11.09 -14.12 23.86
N ARG A 91 -10.75 -15.20 24.58
CA ARG A 91 -11.68 -16.31 24.86
C ARG A 91 -12.85 -15.78 25.70
N GLY A 92 -14.08 -16.20 25.41
CA GLY A 92 -15.31 -16.03 26.20
C GLY A 92 -16.17 -14.83 25.76
N VAL A 93 -17.49 -14.90 25.58
CA VAL A 93 -18.48 -15.75 26.25
C VAL A 93 -19.76 -15.92 25.41
N ALA A 94 -20.49 -17.00 25.73
CA ALA A 94 -21.83 -17.41 25.31
C ALA A 94 -22.87 -16.32 24.96
N ALA A 95 -23.71 -16.63 23.97
CA ALA A 95 -25.12 -16.25 23.98
C ALA A 95 -25.97 -17.38 23.37
N SER A 96 -26.64 -18.07 24.28
CA SER A 96 -27.79 -18.96 24.14
C SER A 96 -28.93 -18.38 23.31
N GLY A 97 -29.64 -19.23 22.56
CA GLY A 97 -30.95 -18.89 22.01
C GLY A 97 -31.43 -19.85 20.93
N GLY A 98 -31.94 -21.02 21.32
CA GLY A 98 -32.84 -21.78 20.47
C GLY A 98 -34.23 -21.12 20.46
N VAL A 99 -34.92 -21.21 19.32
CA VAL A 99 -36.38 -21.20 19.05
C VAL A 99 -36.48 -21.16 17.51
N ALA A 100 -37.29 -21.89 16.78
CA ALA A 100 -38.29 -22.92 17.03
C ALA A 100 -38.39 -23.75 15.73
#